data_AF-A0A6L6L9U8-F1
#
_entry.id   AF-A0A6L6L9U8-F1
#
_cell.length_a   1.000
_cell.length_b   1.000
_cell.length_c   1.000
_cell.angle_alpha   90.00
_cell.angle_beta   90.00
_cell.angle_gamma   90.00
#
_symmetry.space_group_name_H-M   'P 1'
#
loop_
_entity.id
_entity.type
_entity.pdbx_description
1 polymer ?
#
loop_
_entity_poly.entity_id
_entity_poly.type
_entity_poly.pdbx_seq_one_letter_code
_entity_poly.pdbx_strand_id
1 'polypeptide(L)'
;MLDEVYEALLEQKRRQDLDKEKYKDIYQDQGFVFADCTGNFLAQRPFMNKYHKFLKKYNIQDIRFHDLRHTFASLLIEQDVSMKVVQELLGHSTITTSMDIYTHISDKKKGEAMQLIRREK
;
A
#
# COMPACT_ATOMS: atom_id res chain seq x y z
N MET A 1 2.36 -2.61 14.23
CA MET A 1 2.02 -2.35 12.81
C MET A 1 0.66 -1.66 12.66
N LEU A 2 -0.40 -2.14 13.33
CA LEU A 2 -1.70 -1.45 13.32
C LEU A 2 -1.67 -0.14 14.12
N ASP A 3 -0.89 -0.09 15.21
CA ASP A 3 -0.75 1.10 16.04
C ASP A 3 -0.09 2.25 15.27
N GLU A 4 0.98 1.99 14.50
CA GLU A 4 1.63 3.04 13.71
C GLU A 4 0.71 3.60 12.62
N VAL A 5 -0.14 2.76 12.02
CA VAL A 5 -1.15 3.20 11.04
C VAL A 5 -2.23 4.03 11.73
N TYR A 6 -2.70 3.59 12.89
CA TYR A 6 -3.68 4.31 13.69
C TYR A 6 -3.16 5.70 14.08
N GLU A 7 -1.94 5.78 14.62
CA GLU A 7 -1.29 7.04 14.95
C GLU A 7 -1.10 7.94 13.72
N ALA A 8 -0.72 7.38 12.57
CA ALA A 8 -0.60 8.14 11.33
C ALA A 8 -1.95 8.72 10.87
N LEU A 9 -3.06 8.01 11.08
CA LEU A 9 -4.41 8.49 10.78
C LEU A 9 -4.87 9.56 11.77
N LEU A 10 -4.52 9.45 13.05
CA LEU A 10 -4.78 10.51 14.03
C LEU A 10 -4.04 11.80 13.67
N GLU A 11 -2.77 11.70 13.28
CA GLU A 11 -2.00 12.84 12.82
C GLU A 11 -2.57 13.44 11.53
N GLN A 12 -3.03 12.58 10.60
CA GLN A 12 -3.73 13.05 9.41
C GLN A 12 -5.01 13.82 9.75
N LYS A 13 -5.79 13.32 10.71
CA LYS A 13 -7.01 13.99 11.18
C LYS A 13 -6.67 15.36 11.77
N ARG A 14 -5.65 15.45 12.64
CA ARG A 14 -5.19 16.74 13.19
C ARG A 14 -4.81 17.73 12.11
N ARG A 15 -4.09 17.29 11.07
CA ARG A 15 -3.74 18.15 9.92
C ARG A 15 -4.99 18.67 9.19
N GLN A 16 -5.99 17.80 8.99
CA GLN A 16 -7.23 18.23 8.35
C GLN A 16 -8.04 19.19 9.20
N ASP A 17 -8.10 18.98 10.51
CA ASP A 17 -8.80 19.90 11.42
C ASP A 17 -8.16 21.31 11.38
N LEU A 18 -6.82 21.36 11.29
CA LEU A 18 -6.10 22.63 11.09
C LEU A 18 -6.40 23.27 9.74
N ASP A 19 -6.44 22.49 8.65
CA ASP A 19 -6.80 23.00 7.33
C ASP A 19 -8.27 23.50 7.30
N LYS A 20 -9.18 22.80 7.99
CA LYS A 20 -10.59 23.23 8.16
C LYS A 20 -10.70 24.57 8.87
N GLU A 21 -9.92 24.77 9.93
CA GLU A 21 -9.91 26.03 10.66
C GLU A 21 -9.28 27.16 9.83
N LYS A 22 -8.15 26.88 9.19
CA LYS A 22 -7.38 27.87 8.41
C LYS A 22 -8.08 28.30 7.13
N TYR A 23 -8.74 27.38 6.44
CA TYR A 23 -9.39 27.63 5.15
C TYR A 23 -10.91 27.61 5.26
N LYS A 24 -11.46 27.85 6.45
CA LYS A 24 -12.89 27.75 6.78
C LYS A 24 -13.84 28.37 5.75
N ASP A 25 -13.46 29.50 5.17
CA ASP A 25 -14.30 30.22 4.19
C ASP A 25 -14.43 29.52 2.84
N ILE A 26 -13.43 28.69 2.47
CA ILE A 26 -13.37 27.98 1.19
C ILE A 26 -13.37 26.46 1.34
N TYR A 27 -13.34 25.95 2.58
CA TYR A 27 -13.24 24.53 2.87
C TYR A 27 -14.58 23.83 2.59
N GLN A 28 -14.55 22.82 1.74
CA GLN A 28 -15.72 21.99 1.40
C GLN A 28 -15.58 20.60 2.02
N ASP A 29 -16.32 20.34 3.10
CA ASP A 29 -16.27 19.02 3.74
C ASP A 29 -17.09 18.00 2.95
N GLN A 30 -16.41 17.19 2.15
CA GLN A 30 -17.00 16.08 1.38
C GLN A 30 -16.85 14.73 2.11
N GLY A 31 -16.37 14.72 3.36
CA GLY A 31 -16.19 13.49 4.14
C GLY A 31 -14.97 12.65 3.73
N PHE A 32 -14.00 13.23 3.01
CA PHE A 32 -12.77 12.51 2.65
C PHE A 32 -11.82 12.36 3.84
N VAL A 33 -11.27 11.15 4.02
CA VAL A 33 -10.18 10.87 4.98
C VAL A 33 -8.87 11.53 4.53
N PHE A 34 -8.69 11.75 3.22
CA PHE A 34 -7.55 12.45 2.65
C PHE A 34 -8.04 13.50 1.65
N ALA A 35 -8.21 14.72 2.12
CA ALA A 35 -8.55 15.89 1.31
C ALA A 35 -7.32 16.78 1.08
N ASP A 36 -7.40 17.66 0.07
CA ASP A 36 -6.53 18.81 -0.02
C ASP A 36 -6.86 19.87 1.04
N CYS A 37 -6.10 20.96 1.09
CA CYS A 37 -6.29 22.00 2.11
C CYS A 37 -7.63 22.75 1.99
N THR A 38 -8.38 22.54 0.91
CA THR A 38 -9.72 23.11 0.68
C THR A 38 -10.84 22.09 0.86
N GLY A 39 -10.54 20.87 1.31
CA GLY A 39 -11.54 19.81 1.50
C GLY A 39 -11.89 19.03 0.22
N ASN A 40 -11.26 19.36 -0.90
CA ASN A 40 -11.49 18.71 -2.19
C ASN A 40 -10.59 17.48 -2.39
N PHE A 41 -10.80 16.79 -3.52
CA PHE A 41 -10.06 15.59 -3.88
C PHE A 41 -8.55 15.86 -4.03
N LEU A 42 -7.73 14.99 -3.44
CA LEU A 42 -6.29 15.02 -3.65
C LEU A 42 -5.92 14.59 -5.07
N ALA A 43 -5.53 15.56 -5.89
CA ALA A 43 -5.06 15.27 -7.24
C ALA A 43 -3.86 14.30 -7.24
N GLN A 44 -3.95 13.27 -8.08
CA GLN A 44 -2.95 12.20 -8.16
C GLN A 44 -1.55 12.73 -8.54
N ARG A 45 -1.46 13.62 -9.52
CA ARG A 45 -0.16 14.09 -10.04
C ARG A 45 0.67 14.86 -8.99
N PRO A 46 0.11 15.84 -8.26
CA PRO A 46 0.80 16.46 -7.12
C PRO A 46 1.23 15.47 -6.04
N PHE A 47 0.38 14.48 -5.74
CA PHE A 47 0.71 13.42 -4.79
C PHE A 47 1.90 12.59 -5.26
N MET A 48 1.89 12.10 -6.50
CA MET A 48 2.99 11.31 -7.06
C MET A 48 4.29 12.10 -7.12
N ASN A 49 4.23 13.40 -7.44
CA ASN A 49 5.40 14.27 -7.39
C ASN A 49 5.99 14.38 -5.97
N LYS A 50 5.15 14.48 -4.94
CA LYS A 50 5.60 14.47 -3.53
C LYS A 50 6.21 13.12 -3.16
N TYR A 51 5.61 12.03 -3.63
CA TYR A 51 6.11 10.67 -3.41
C TYR A 51 7.51 10.43 -4.01
N HIS A 52 7.73 10.74 -5.29
CA HIS A 52 9.07 10.59 -5.89
C HIS A 52 10.11 11.53 -5.26
N LYS A 53 9.71 12.74 -4.83
CA LYS A 53 10.58 13.62 -4.04
C LYS A 53 10.95 12.99 -2.69
N PHE A 54 10.01 12.33 -2.04
CA PHE A 54 10.27 11.59 -0.79
C PHE A 54 11.27 10.45 -1.03
N LEU A 55 11.06 9.61 -2.05
CA LEU A 55 11.99 8.53 -2.39
C LEU A 55 13.42 9.06 -2.60
N LYS A 56 13.54 10.11 -3.42
CA LYS A 56 14.82 10.77 -3.69
C LYS A 56 15.46 11.37 -2.42
N LYS A 57 14.67 11.99 -1.55
CA LYS A 57 15.16 12.59 -0.30
C LYS A 57 15.80 11.56 0.63
N TYR A 58 15.26 10.34 0.65
CA TYR A 58 15.71 9.27 1.53
C TYR A 58 16.58 8.22 0.82
N ASN A 59 17.05 8.50 -0.40
CA ASN A 59 17.85 7.58 -1.22
C ASN A 59 17.21 6.19 -1.39
N ILE A 60 15.88 6.13 -1.45
CA ILE A 60 15.15 4.92 -1.76
C ILE A 60 15.12 4.78 -3.28
N GLN A 61 15.28 3.54 -3.77
CA GLN A 61 15.14 3.24 -5.19
C GLN A 61 13.81 3.77 -5.73
N ASP A 62 13.81 4.26 -6.97
CA ASP A 62 12.59 4.71 -7.62
C ASP A 62 11.68 3.50 -7.86
N ILE A 63 10.61 3.43 -7.06
CA ILE A 63 9.58 2.40 -7.12
C ILE A 63 8.24 3.09 -7.39
N ARG A 64 7.32 2.37 -8.02
CA ARG A 64 5.98 2.89 -8.31
C ARG A 64 5.14 2.80 -7.03
N PHE A 65 4.18 3.71 -6.88
CA PHE A 65 3.34 3.73 -5.68
C PHE A 65 2.58 2.42 -5.45
N HIS A 66 2.16 1.75 -6.54
CA HIS A 66 1.48 0.45 -6.43
C HIS A 66 2.42 -0.71 -6.09
N ASP A 67 3.74 -0.54 -6.20
CA ASP A 67 4.70 -1.55 -5.78
C ASP A 67 4.64 -1.75 -4.25
N LEU A 68 4.20 -0.75 -3.47
CA LEU A 68 3.93 -0.91 -2.03
C LEU A 68 2.87 -1.97 -1.75
N ARG A 69 1.81 -2.00 -2.58
CA ARG A 69 0.73 -3.00 -2.48
C ARG A 69 1.23 -4.40 -2.86
N HIS A 70 2.13 -4.46 -3.83
CA HIS A 70 2.81 -5.68 -4.21
C HIS A 70 3.72 -6.21 -3.10
N THR A 71 4.50 -5.35 -2.45
CA THR A 71 5.31 -5.71 -1.28
C THR A 71 4.44 -6.27 -0.16
N PHE A 72 3.30 -5.64 0.15
CA PHE A 72 2.36 -6.17 1.15
C PHE A 72 1.88 -7.58 0.81
N ALA A 73 1.51 -7.83 -0.44
CA ALA A 73 1.08 -9.16 -0.89
C ALA A 73 2.20 -10.21 -0.78
N SER A 74 3.41 -9.87 -1.24
CA SER A 74 4.57 -10.76 -1.17
C SER A 74 4.90 -11.14 0.27
N LEU A 75 4.90 -10.18 1.20
CA LEU A 75 5.18 -10.42 2.61
C LEU A 75 4.16 -11.40 3.23
N LEU A 76 2.87 -11.27 2.92
CA LEU A 76 1.86 -12.20 3.44
C LEU A 76 2.05 -13.62 2.90
N ILE A 77 2.40 -13.77 1.63
CA ILE A 77 2.63 -15.08 1.01
C ILE A 77 3.90 -15.75 1.58
N GLU A 78 4.94 -14.97 1.87
CA GLU A 78 6.14 -15.45 2.56
C GLU A 78 5.83 -15.96 3.97
N GLN A 79 4.80 -15.42 4.62
CA GLN A 79 4.30 -15.91 5.92
C GLN A 79 3.25 -17.03 5.78
N ASP A 80 3.22 -17.71 4.62
CA ASP A 80 2.29 -18.82 4.31
C ASP A 80 0.79 -18.48 4.43
N VAL A 81 0.43 -17.20 4.38
CA VAL A 81 -0.98 -16.79 4.31
C VAL A 81 -1.55 -17.26 2.97
N SER A 82 -2.71 -17.91 3.04
CA SER A 82 -3.35 -18.45 1.84
C SER A 82 -3.67 -17.35 0.84
N MET A 83 -3.53 -17.68 -0.45
CA MET A 83 -3.75 -16.74 -1.54
C MET A 83 -5.13 -16.08 -1.50
N LYS A 84 -6.15 -16.86 -1.16
CA LYS A 84 -7.52 -16.39 -1.06
C LYS A 84 -7.66 -15.29 -0.01
N VAL A 85 -7.03 -15.47 1.15
CA VAL A 85 -7.02 -14.47 2.23
C VAL A 85 -6.28 -13.20 1.79
N VAL A 86 -5.13 -13.33 1.11
CA VAL A 86 -4.41 -12.17 0.58
C VAL A 86 -5.26 -11.39 -0.42
N GLN A 87 -6.01 -12.07 -1.28
CA GLN A 87 -6.92 -11.43 -2.25
C GLN A 87 -8.07 -10.69 -1.56
N GLU A 88 -8.68 -11.29 -0.55
CA GLU A 88 -9.74 -10.67 0.27
C GLU A 88 -9.21 -9.42 0.99
N LEU A 89 -8.02 -9.49 1.58
CA LEU A 89 -7.38 -8.35 2.27
C LEU A 89 -7.04 -7.20 1.32
N LEU A 90 -6.62 -7.51 0.09
CA LEU A 90 -6.35 -6.50 -0.93
C LEU A 90 -7.66 -5.90 -1.47
N GLY A 91 -8.76 -6.63 -1.48
CA GLY A 91 -10.03 -6.16 -2.06
C GLY A 91 -9.99 -6.07 -3.59
N HIS A 92 -9.20 -6.92 -4.26
CA HIS A 92 -9.23 -7.03 -5.72
C HIS A 92 -10.50 -7.78 -6.17
N SER A 93 -11.32 -7.15 -7.01
CA SER A 93 -12.34 -7.84 -7.80
C SER A 93 -11.74 -8.60 -9.01
N THR A 94 -10.53 -8.22 -9.47
CA THR A 94 -9.87 -8.81 -10.63
C THR A 94 -8.41 -9.21 -10.33
N ILE A 95 -8.09 -10.45 -10.67
CA ILE A 95 -6.83 -11.19 -10.38
C ILE A 95 -5.61 -10.66 -11.17
N THR A 96 -5.84 -9.80 -12.17
CA THR A 96 -4.91 -9.59 -13.29
C THR A 96 -3.60 -8.90 -12.93
N THR A 97 -3.58 -7.98 -11.95
CA THR A 97 -2.32 -7.32 -11.53
C THR A 97 -1.53 -8.16 -10.51
N SER A 98 -2.19 -9.11 -9.85
CA SER A 98 -1.52 -9.92 -8.84
C SER A 98 -0.75 -11.12 -9.45
N MET A 99 -1.06 -11.48 -10.71
CA MET A 99 -0.56 -12.70 -11.37
C MET A 99 0.96 -12.73 -11.61
N ASP A 100 1.60 -11.58 -11.89
CA ASP A 100 3.04 -11.50 -12.17
C ASP A 100 3.93 -11.72 -10.93
N ILE A 101 3.42 -11.45 -9.73
CA ILE A 101 4.13 -11.75 -8.47
C ILE A 101 3.92 -13.21 -8.08
N TYR A 102 2.73 -13.74 -8.38
CA TYR A 102 2.36 -15.10 -8.05
C TYR A 102 3.22 -16.15 -8.76
N THR A 103 3.63 -15.89 -10.00
CA THR A 103 4.51 -16.79 -10.77
C THR A 103 5.86 -16.95 -10.07
N HIS A 104 6.54 -15.85 -9.73
CA HIS A 104 7.86 -15.91 -9.13
C HIS A 104 7.90 -16.59 -7.76
N ILE A 105 6.92 -16.34 -6.87
CA ILE A 105 6.92 -16.93 -5.53
C ILE A 105 6.49 -18.41 -5.57
N SER A 106 5.51 -18.77 -6.42
CA SER A 106 5.10 -20.16 -6.61
C SER A 106 6.25 -21.02 -7.12
N ASP A 107 7.05 -20.51 -8.06
CA ASP A 107 8.19 -21.26 -8.61
C ASP A 107 9.30 -21.48 -7.58
N LYS A 108 9.54 -20.53 -6.68
CA LYS A 108 10.45 -20.71 -5.54
C LYS A 108 9.95 -21.79 -4.57
N LYS A 109 8.68 -21.73 -4.16
CA LYS A 109 8.07 -22.72 -3.25
C LYS A 109 8.02 -24.13 -3.87
N LYS A 110 7.77 -24.25 -5.18
CA LYS A 110 7.84 -25.53 -5.89
C LYS A 110 9.24 -26.13 -5.84
N GLY A 111 10.28 -25.31 -6.00
CA GLY A 111 11.68 -25.74 -5.89
C GLY A 111 12.00 -26.27 -4.48
N GLU A 112 11.58 -25.56 -3.45
CA GLU A 112 11.76 -25.97 -2.04
C GLU A 112 10.99 -27.26 -1.72
N ALA A 113 9.74 -27.40 -2.18
CA ALA A 113 8.94 -28.61 -2.01
C ALA A 113 9.57 -29.83 -2.71
N MET A 114 10.13 -29.65 -3.92
CA MET A 114 10.85 -30.73 -4.61
C MET A 114 12.14 -31.15 -3.87
N GLN A 115 12.82 -30.22 -3.20
CA GLN A 115 14.00 -30.56 -2.40
C GLN A 115 13.66 -31.34 -1.13
N LEU A 116 12.51 -31.06 -0.50
CA LEU A 116 12.01 -31.84 0.64
C LEU A 116 11.77 -33.31 0.25
N ILE A 117 11.10 -33.56 -0.87
CA ILE A 117 10.87 -34.93 -1.38
C ILE A 117 12.19 -35.66 -1.70
N ARG A 118 13.22 -34.92 -2.12
CA ARG A 118 14.55 -35.48 -2.41
C ARG A 118 15.38 -35.83 -1.17
N ARG A 119 15.05 -35.26 -0.01
CA ARG A 119 15.77 -35.47 1.27
C ARG A 119 15.26 -36.66 2.07
N GLU A 120 14.05 -37.14 1.79
CA GLU A 120 13.44 -38.30 2.46
C GLU A 120 13.69 -39.63 1.73
N LYS A 121 14.63 -39.68 0.78
CA LYS A 121 15.16 -40.90 0.16
C LYS A 121 16.64 -41.04 0.46
#